data_AF-A0A8T5AU36-F1
#
_entry.id   AF-A0A8T5AU36-F1
#
_cell.length_a   1.000
_cell.length_b   1.000
_cell.length_c   1.000
_cell.angle_alpha   90.00
_cell.angle_beta   90.00
_cell.angle_gamma   90.00
#
_symmetry.space_group_name_H-M   'P 1'
#
loop_
_entity.id
_entity.type
_entity.pdbx_description
1 polymer ?
#
loop_
_entity_poly.entity_id
_entity_poly.type
_entity_poly.pdbx_seq_one_letter_code
_entity_poly.pdbx_strand_id
1 'polypeptide(L)'
;MSADVREAEAVDLSSEALLLLAAENLKKSIEFAVGQLKAKKVKGEMKLKWSCSLVRQVEALVKVVEALNKIGSKSEADLDLSSYLAVLEEKIPRRFVSKRFATVVKTVQARIAGRKPLKV
;
A
#
# COMPACT_ATOMS: atom_id res chain seq x y z
N MET A 1 1.68 40.72 2.59
CA MET A 1 1.78 39.28 2.95
C MET A 1 0.50 38.91 3.68
N SER A 2 0.00 37.69 3.49
CA SER A 2 -0.93 36.98 4.41
C SER A 2 -2.41 36.77 4.01
N ALA A 3 -2.72 36.61 2.71
CA ALA A 3 -3.93 35.89 2.28
C ALA A 3 -3.57 34.53 1.64
N ASP A 4 -2.59 34.50 0.72
CA ASP A 4 -2.14 33.28 0.03
C ASP A 4 -1.63 32.15 0.94
N VAL A 5 -1.03 32.49 2.09
CA VAL A 5 -0.45 31.48 3.00
C VAL A 5 -1.54 30.66 3.72
N ARG A 6 -2.69 31.28 4.02
CA ARG A 6 -3.78 30.60 4.74
C ARG A 6 -4.60 29.66 3.85
N GLU A 7 -4.71 29.96 2.55
CA GLU A 7 -5.39 29.07 1.60
C GLU A 7 -4.54 27.82 1.30
N ALA A 8 -3.22 27.97 1.16
CA ALA A 8 -2.31 26.84 0.93
C ALA A 8 -2.31 25.83 2.10
N GLU A 9 -2.26 26.30 3.35
CA GLU A 9 -2.33 25.42 4.53
C GLU A 9 -3.66 24.65 4.65
N ALA A 10 -4.78 25.28 4.29
CA ALA A 10 -6.09 24.61 4.32
C ALA A 10 -6.24 23.56 3.21
N VAL A 11 -5.63 23.79 2.05
CA VAL A 11 -5.60 22.84 0.92
C VAL A 11 -4.69 21.64 1.23
N ASP A 12 -3.54 21.85 1.87
CA ASP A 12 -2.62 20.77 2.25
C ASP A 12 -3.21 19.84 3.32
N LEU A 13 -3.88 20.39 4.34
CA LEU A 13 -4.63 19.60 5.34
C LEU A 13 -5.78 18.80 4.71
N SER A 14 -6.45 19.37 3.70
CA SER A 14 -7.51 18.68 2.95
C SER A 14 -6.94 17.53 2.11
N SER A 15 -5.81 17.73 1.44
CA SER A 15 -5.15 16.71 0.62
C SER A 15 -4.55 15.58 1.47
N GLU A 16 -3.91 15.91 2.58
CA GLU A 16 -3.38 14.91 3.53
C GLU A 16 -4.51 14.05 4.11
N ALA A 17 -5.61 14.65 4.57
CA ALA A 17 -6.76 13.93 5.09
C ALA A 17 -7.38 12.98 4.03
N LEU A 18 -7.48 13.42 2.78
CA LEU A 18 -7.94 12.57 1.67
C LEU A 18 -7.01 11.40 1.39
N LEU A 19 -5.70 11.62 1.44
CA LEU A 19 -4.70 10.57 1.23
C LEU A 19 -4.69 9.55 2.38
N LEU A 20 -4.84 9.99 3.63
CA LEU A 20 -4.98 9.11 4.79
C LEU A 20 -6.24 8.24 4.66
N LEU A 21 -7.38 8.85 4.33
CA LEU A 21 -8.63 8.12 4.09
C LEU A 21 -8.50 7.12 2.92
N ALA A 22 -7.81 7.50 1.85
CA ALA A 22 -7.54 6.61 0.72
C ALA A 22 -6.66 5.43 1.14
N ALA A 23 -5.62 5.67 1.95
CA ALA A 23 -4.74 4.62 2.48
C ALA A 23 -5.53 3.62 3.34
N GLU A 24 -6.39 4.10 4.25
CA GLU A 24 -7.23 3.24 5.08
C GLU A 24 -8.19 2.38 4.25
N ASN A 25 -8.86 2.99 3.26
CA ASN A 25 -9.79 2.26 2.39
C ASN A 25 -9.07 1.23 1.53
N LEU A 26 -7.85 1.54 1.07
CA LEU A 26 -7.01 0.56 0.37
C LEU A 26 -6.60 -0.59 1.29
N LYS A 27 -6.21 -0.34 2.54
CA LYS A 27 -5.92 -1.40 3.53
C LYS A 27 -7.12 -2.32 3.75
N LYS A 28 -8.33 -1.76 3.93
CA LYS A 28 -9.57 -2.55 4.06
C LYS A 28 -9.85 -3.39 2.81
N SER A 29 -9.63 -2.82 1.62
CA SER A 29 -9.83 -3.51 0.34
C SER A 29 -8.83 -4.67 0.14
N ILE A 30 -7.57 -4.46 0.55
CA ILE A 30 -6.51 -5.47 0.56
C ILE A 30 -6.88 -6.63 1.50
N GLU A 31 -7.30 -6.33 2.72
CA GLU A 31 -7.73 -7.34 3.69
C GLU A 31 -8.91 -8.16 3.18
N PHE A 32 -9.88 -7.52 2.53
CA PHE A 32 -10.98 -8.21 1.87
C PHE A 32 -10.47 -9.17 0.79
N ALA A 33 -9.58 -8.71 -0.10
CA ALA A 33 -9.00 -9.57 -1.15
C ALA A 33 -8.25 -10.77 -0.56
N VAL A 34 -7.49 -10.58 0.52
CA VAL A 34 -6.84 -11.68 1.26
C VAL A 34 -7.87 -12.65 1.83
N GLY A 35 -8.98 -12.15 2.38
CA GLY A 35 -10.10 -12.96 2.83
C GLY A 35 -10.67 -13.85 1.71
N GLN A 36 -10.85 -13.29 0.51
CA GLN A 36 -11.32 -14.03 -0.66
C GLN A 36 -10.33 -15.13 -1.10
N LEU A 37 -9.02 -14.89 -1.00
CA LEU A 37 -8.00 -15.90 -1.30
C LEU A 37 -8.04 -17.09 -0.32
N LYS A 38 -8.36 -16.83 0.95
CA LYS A 38 -8.50 -17.86 2.00
C LYS A 38 -9.83 -18.59 1.95
N ALA A 39 -10.89 -17.94 1.46
CA ALA A 39 -12.23 -18.49 1.44
C ALA A 39 -12.32 -19.81 0.65
N LYS A 40 -12.86 -20.86 1.27
CA LYS A 40 -13.03 -22.19 0.62
C LYS A 40 -14.05 -22.15 -0.53
N LYS A 41 -15.05 -21.26 -0.43
CA LYS A 41 -16.15 -21.13 -1.41
C LYS A 41 -15.74 -20.46 -2.73
N VAL A 42 -14.61 -19.75 -2.74
CA VAL A 42 -14.15 -19.02 -3.94
C VAL A 42 -13.42 -19.99 -4.87
N LYS A 43 -13.86 -20.08 -6.13
CA LYS A 43 -13.24 -20.94 -7.16
C LYS A 43 -11.81 -20.51 -7.49
N GLY A 44 -10.98 -21.45 -7.93
CA GLY A 44 -9.57 -21.23 -8.25
C GLY A 44 -9.31 -20.04 -9.20
N GLU A 45 -10.04 -19.98 -10.31
CA GLU A 45 -9.93 -18.86 -11.27
C GLU A 45 -10.24 -17.50 -10.65
N MET A 46 -11.26 -17.45 -9.79
CA MET A 46 -11.63 -16.22 -9.10
C MET A 46 -10.55 -15.83 -8.09
N LYS A 47 -9.90 -16.80 -7.44
CA LYS A 47 -8.73 -16.53 -6.58
C LYS A 47 -7.55 -15.96 -7.37
N LEU A 48 -7.34 -16.39 -8.61
CA LEU A 48 -6.32 -15.77 -9.48
C LEU A 48 -6.67 -14.32 -9.83
N LYS A 49 -7.95 -14.03 -10.08
CA LYS A 49 -8.40 -12.63 -10.28
C LYS A 49 -8.17 -11.79 -9.01
N TRP A 50 -8.49 -12.34 -7.84
CA TRP A 50 -8.23 -11.69 -6.56
C TRP A 50 -6.73 -11.47 -6.30
N SER A 51 -5.86 -12.42 -6.66
CA SER A 51 -4.41 -12.24 -6.49
C SER A 51 -3.86 -11.17 -7.43
N CYS A 52 -4.34 -11.09 -8.67
CA CYS A 52 -4.01 -9.99 -9.58
C CYS A 52 -4.52 -8.63 -9.08
N SER A 53 -5.74 -8.58 -8.53
CA SER A 53 -6.30 -7.37 -7.92
C SER A 53 -5.46 -6.91 -6.72
N LEU A 54 -5.08 -7.85 -5.85
CA LEU A 54 -4.28 -7.60 -4.66
C LEU A 54 -2.95 -6.91 -4.99
N VAL A 55 -2.27 -7.33 -6.06
CA VAL A 55 -1.04 -6.67 -6.54
C VAL A 55 -1.30 -5.19 -6.88
N ARG A 56 -2.38 -4.90 -7.62
CA ARG A 56 -2.71 -3.52 -8.01
C ARG A 56 -3.08 -2.66 -6.80
N GLN A 57 -3.80 -3.24 -5.84
CA GLN A 57 -4.17 -2.54 -4.60
C GLN A 57 -2.95 -2.20 -3.76
N VAL A 58 -1.98 -3.12 -3.64
CA VAL A 58 -0.72 -2.86 -2.95
C VAL A 58 0.11 -1.79 -3.69
N GLU A 59 0.20 -1.86 -5.02
CA GLU A 59 0.87 -0.82 -5.82
C GLU A 59 0.21 0.55 -5.63
N ALA A 60 -1.13 0.61 -5.53
CA ALA A 60 -1.85 1.84 -5.26
C ALA A 60 -1.56 2.37 -3.84
N LEU A 61 -1.53 1.50 -2.83
CA LEU A 61 -1.21 1.87 -1.46
C LEU A 61 0.20 2.47 -1.36
N VAL A 62 1.19 1.86 -2.02
CA VAL A 62 2.56 2.39 -2.09
C VAL A 62 2.57 3.81 -2.66
N LYS A 63 1.82 4.06 -3.74
CA LYS A 63 1.74 5.41 -4.34
C LYS A 63 1.08 6.44 -3.43
N VAL A 64 0.06 6.05 -2.66
CA VAL A 64 -0.59 6.93 -1.68
C VAL A 64 0.38 7.31 -0.57
N VAL A 65 1.14 6.35 -0.05
CA VAL A 65 2.17 6.63 0.97
C VAL A 65 3.30 7.49 0.39
N GLU A 66 3.74 7.24 -0.85
CA GLU A 66 4.70 8.11 -1.53
C GLU A 66 4.17 9.55 -1.70
N ALA A 67 2.86 9.74 -1.88
CA ALA A 67 2.24 11.06 -1.91
C ALA A 67 2.21 11.72 -0.53
N LEU A 68 1.87 10.98 0.53
CA LEU A 68 1.94 11.47 1.92
C LEU A 68 3.36 11.93 2.31
N ASN A 69 4.37 11.16 1.92
CA ASN A 69 5.77 11.52 2.19
C ASN A 69 6.22 12.78 1.44
N LYS A 70 5.63 13.08 0.27
CA LYS A 70 5.95 14.30 -0.49
C LYS A 70 5.37 15.55 0.19
N ILE A 71 4.23 15.43 0.87
CA ILE A 71 3.54 16.54 1.53
C ILE A 71 4.14 16.84 2.92
N GLY A 72 5.04 15.98 3.42
CA GLY A 72 5.85 16.25 4.63
C GLY A 72 5.61 15.30 5.81
N SER A 73 4.66 14.37 5.69
CA SER A 73 4.32 13.36 6.70
C SER A 73 5.30 12.18 6.68
N LYS A 74 6.61 12.44 6.87
CA LYS A 74 7.70 11.54 6.45
C LYS A 74 8.10 10.42 7.40
N SER A 75 7.68 10.40 8.66
CA SER A 75 8.27 9.48 9.66
C SER A 75 7.39 8.31 10.05
N GLU A 76 6.08 8.52 10.23
CA GLU A 76 5.19 7.45 10.72
C GLU A 76 4.62 6.59 9.59
N ALA A 77 4.31 7.20 8.44
CA ALA A 77 3.63 6.51 7.33
C ALA A 77 4.49 5.40 6.67
N ASP A 78 5.80 5.59 6.57
CA ASP A 78 6.71 4.60 5.96
C ASP A 78 6.96 3.39 6.87
N LEU A 79 7.15 3.62 8.18
CA LEU A 79 7.31 2.54 9.16
C LEU A 79 6.04 1.69 9.27
N ASP A 80 4.88 2.33 9.19
CA ASP A 80 3.58 1.67 9.15
C ASP A 80 3.40 0.83 7.87
N LEU A 81 3.79 1.36 6.69
CA LEU A 81 3.69 0.62 5.42
C LEU A 81 4.59 -0.63 5.40
N SER A 82 5.85 -0.53 5.82
CA SER A 82 6.77 -1.68 5.85
C SER A 82 6.22 -2.81 6.73
N SER A 83 5.78 -2.45 7.93
CA SER A 83 5.24 -3.37 8.92
C SER A 83 3.96 -4.02 8.42
N TYR A 84 3.08 -3.22 7.81
CA TYR A 84 1.85 -3.70 7.19
C TYR A 84 2.12 -4.71 6.07
N LEU A 85 3.06 -4.41 5.16
CA LEU A 85 3.39 -5.31 4.04
C LEU A 85 4.03 -6.62 4.50
N ALA A 86 4.84 -6.61 5.56
CA ALA A 86 5.40 -7.83 6.15
C ALA A 86 4.28 -8.75 6.69
N VAL A 87 3.36 -8.19 7.48
CA VAL A 87 2.20 -8.94 7.99
C VAL A 87 1.30 -9.43 6.85
N LEU A 88 1.16 -8.62 5.80
CA LEU A 88 0.35 -8.97 4.63
C LEU A 88 0.94 -10.16 3.87
N GLU A 89 2.26 -10.20 3.66
CA GLU A 89 2.96 -11.29 2.99
C GLU A 89 2.75 -12.63 3.71
N GLU A 90 2.79 -12.64 5.04
CA GLU A 90 2.51 -13.84 5.85
C GLU A 90 1.06 -14.30 5.76
N LYS A 91 0.11 -13.37 5.58
CA LYS A 91 -1.32 -13.69 5.50
C LYS A 91 -1.73 -14.28 4.15
N ILE A 92 -0.97 -14.09 3.07
CA ILE A 92 -1.37 -14.57 1.73
C ILE A 92 -0.98 -16.06 1.58
N PRO A 93 -1.89 -16.94 1.13
CA PRO A 93 -1.51 -18.33 0.86
C PRO A 93 -0.41 -18.39 -0.22
N ARG A 94 0.70 -19.09 0.07
CA ARG A 94 1.91 -19.13 -0.80
C ARG A 94 1.63 -19.38 -2.29
N ARG A 95 0.65 -20.24 -2.60
CA ARG A 95 0.24 -20.55 -3.99
C ARG A 95 -0.33 -19.36 -4.78
N PHE A 96 -0.71 -18.28 -4.11
CA PHE A 96 -1.27 -17.07 -4.71
C PHE A 96 -0.33 -15.85 -4.59
N VAL A 97 0.84 -16.01 -3.96
CA VAL A 97 1.87 -14.98 -3.95
C VAL A 97 2.49 -14.94 -5.35
N SER A 98 2.17 -13.90 -6.10
CA SER A 98 2.76 -13.72 -7.44
C SER A 98 4.19 -13.19 -7.34
N LYS A 99 5.02 -13.48 -8.34
CA LYS A 99 6.38 -12.89 -8.44
C LYS A 99 6.33 -11.36 -8.34
N ARG A 100 5.34 -10.74 -9.00
CA ARG A 100 5.14 -9.28 -8.99
C ARG A 100 4.82 -8.75 -7.60
N PHE A 101 3.94 -9.43 -6.84
CA PHE A 101 3.67 -9.08 -5.44
C PHE A 101 4.96 -9.08 -4.61
N ALA A 102 5.71 -10.18 -4.67
CA ALA A 102 6.96 -10.31 -3.92
C ALA A 102 8.00 -9.24 -4.33
N THR A 103 8.09 -8.90 -5.62
CA THR A 103 8.96 -7.82 -6.10
C THR A 103 8.54 -6.47 -5.53
N VAL A 104 7.25 -6.14 -5.49
CA VAL A 104 6.75 -4.89 -4.91
C VAL A 104 7.10 -4.79 -3.43
N VAL A 105 6.79 -5.82 -2.64
CA VAL A 105 7.10 -5.86 -1.20
C VAL A 105 8.59 -5.71 -0.95
N LYS A 106 9.45 -6.48 -1.64
CA LYS A 106 10.91 -6.38 -1.51
C LYS A 106 11.44 -5.00 -1.90
N THR A 107 10.88 -4.39 -2.93
CA THR A 107 11.28 -3.05 -3.38
C THR A 107 10.98 -2.01 -2.31
N VAL A 108 9.78 -2.06 -1.71
CA VAL A 108 9.38 -1.15 -0.63
C VAL A 108 10.27 -1.35 0.59
N GLN A 109 10.47 -2.60 1.03
CA GLN A 109 11.34 -2.92 2.17
C GLN A 109 12.80 -2.48 1.94
N ALA A 110 13.34 -2.67 0.73
CA ALA A 110 14.69 -2.22 0.40
C ALA A 110 14.82 -0.70 0.48
N ARG A 111 13.84 0.03 -0.07
CA ARG A 111 13.79 1.50 -0.01
C ARG A 111 13.76 2.01 1.42
N ILE A 112 12.91 1.43 2.26
CA ILE A 112 12.77 1.83 3.68
C ILE A 112 14.03 1.50 4.48
N ALA A 113 14.68 0.36 4.19
CA ALA A 113 15.95 -0.01 4.81
C ALA A 113 17.16 0.79 4.30
N GLY A 114 16.98 1.76 3.40
CA GLY A 114 18.08 2.50 2.77
C GLY A 114 18.97 1.64 1.87
N ARG A 115 18.52 0.45 1.48
CA ARG A 115 19.26 -0.51 0.65
C ARG A 115 18.87 -0.36 -0.81
N LYS A 116 19.84 -0.47 -1.73
CA LYS A 116 19.53 -0.50 -3.17
C LYS A 116 18.65 -1.73 -3.48
N PRO A 117 17.53 -1.59 -4.22
CA PRO A 117 16.71 -2.73 -4.60
C PRO A 117 17.52 -3.70 -5.48
N LEU A 118 17.40 -5.00 -5.22
CA LEU A 118 18.05 -6.05 -5.99
C LEU A 118 17.56 -5.98 -7.44
N LYS A 119 18.47 -5.75 -8.40
CA LYS A 119 18.19 -5.94 -9.82
C LYS A 119 17.94 -7.43 -10.04
N VAL A 120 16.72 -7.78 -10.48
CA VAL A 120 16.36 -9.12 -10.96
C VAL A 120 16.58 -9.16 -12.46
#